data_AF-A0A0A9HLW5-F1
#
_entry.id   AF-A0A0A9HLW5-F1
#
_cell.length_a   1.000
_cell.length_b   1.000
_cell.length_c   1.000
_cell.angle_alpha   90.00
_cell.angle_beta   90.00
_cell.angle_gamma   90.00
#
_symmetry.space_group_name_H-M   'P 1'
#
loop_
_entity.id
_entity.type
_entity.pdbx_description
1 polymer ?
#
loop_
_entity_poly.entity_id
_entity_poly.type
_entity_poly.pdbx_seq_one_letter_code
_entity_poly.pdbx_strand_id
1 'polypeptide(L)'
;MRKHSMHTLQRCPGWLSLSTTLKAMRALIAGLSEYGAEAYPFTREMINELKKKEKAAKDNQTIHSVLGTHTRDYLISNKGDRVPISELEVCWFVLCGQ
;
A
#
# COMPACT_ATOMS: atom_id res chain seq x y z
N MET A 1 12.21 54.58 15.39
CA MET A 1 12.07 53.19 14.89
C MET A 1 11.28 52.37 15.92
N ARG A 2 9.99 52.09 15.67
CA ARG A 2 9.20 51.21 16.53
C ARG A 2 9.29 49.79 15.97
N LYS A 3 9.93 48.88 16.71
CA LYS A 3 9.94 47.46 16.36
C LYS A 3 8.53 46.92 16.66
N HIS A 4 7.73 46.69 15.63
CA HIS A 4 6.48 45.97 15.80
C HIS A 4 6.80 44.49 16.01
N SER A 5 6.58 44.07 17.25
CA SER A 5 6.69 42.71 17.77
C SER A 5 5.69 41.81 17.03
N MET A 6 6.20 40.89 16.20
CA MET A 6 5.41 39.99 15.36
C MET A 6 4.95 38.75 16.16
N HIS A 7 4.34 38.98 17.32
CA HIS A 7 3.91 37.92 18.25
C HIS A 7 2.41 37.97 18.48
N THR A 8 1.64 37.88 17.39
CA THR A 8 0.24 37.40 17.39
C THR A 8 -0.26 37.47 15.95
N LEU A 9 0.25 36.56 15.11
CA LEU A 9 -0.63 36.01 14.08
C LEU A 9 -1.69 35.18 14.82
N GLN A 10 -2.65 35.89 15.41
CA GLN A 10 -3.87 35.31 15.95
C GLN A 10 -4.44 34.47 14.82
N ARG A 11 -4.45 33.13 14.98
CA ARG A 11 -4.96 32.20 13.98
C ARG A 11 -6.36 32.64 13.56
N CYS A 12 -6.49 33.20 12.36
CA CYS A 12 -7.79 33.56 11.80
C CYS A 12 -8.62 32.27 11.67
N PRO A 13 -9.84 32.20 12.24
CA PRO A 13 -10.67 30.99 12.22
C PRO A 13 -10.93 30.43 10.81
N GLY A 14 -10.96 31.30 9.79
CA GLY A 14 -11.10 30.90 8.38
C GLY A 14 -9.96 30.03 7.84
N TRP A 15 -8.76 30.10 8.42
CA TRP A 15 -7.60 29.31 7.98
C TRP A 15 -7.70 27.84 8.45
N LEU A 16 -8.36 27.55 9.57
CA LEU A 16 -8.60 26.16 10.02
C LEU A 16 -9.52 25.40 9.05
N SER A 17 -10.42 26.10 8.36
CA SER A 17 -11.31 25.49 7.37
C SER A 17 -10.53 25.02 6.14
N LEU A 18 -9.62 25.85 5.60
CA LEU A 18 -8.83 25.47 4.41
C LEU A 18 -7.92 24.25 4.67
N SER A 19 -7.31 24.16 5.85
CA SER A 19 -6.41 23.03 6.16
C SER A 19 -7.17 21.71 6.31
N THR A 20 -8.37 21.74 6.89
CA THR A 20 -9.22 20.56 7.07
C THR A 20 -9.78 20.08 5.73
N THR A 21 -10.27 21.00 4.90
CA THR A 21 -10.76 20.70 3.55
C THR A 21 -9.66 20.15 2.66
N LEU A 22 -8.44 20.74 2.70
CA LEU A 22 -7.30 20.21 1.95
C LEU A 22 -6.89 18.81 2.42
N LYS A 23 -6.96 18.53 3.72
CA LYS A 23 -6.66 17.21 4.28
C LYS A 23 -7.69 16.16 3.84
N ALA A 24 -8.96 16.51 3.82
CA ALA A 24 -10.02 15.65 3.31
C ALA A 24 -9.85 15.40 1.80
N MET A 25 -9.60 16.44 1.02
CA MET A 25 -9.41 16.32 -0.42
C MET A 25 -8.19 15.48 -0.79
N ARG A 26 -7.08 15.60 -0.05
CA ARG A 26 -5.92 14.72 -0.20
C ARG A 26 -6.23 13.25 0.10
N ALA A 27 -7.02 12.98 1.14
CA ALA A 27 -7.42 11.62 1.49
C ALA A 27 -8.32 10.99 0.40
N LEU A 28 -9.23 11.78 -0.18
CA LEU A 28 -10.07 11.35 -1.31
C LEU A 28 -9.23 11.01 -2.55
N ILE A 29 -8.29 11.89 -2.93
CA ILE A 29 -7.38 11.66 -4.07
C ILE A 29 -6.54 10.40 -3.85
N ALA A 30 -5.97 10.24 -2.65
CA ALA A 30 -5.20 9.05 -2.31
C ALA A 30 -6.05 7.77 -2.38
N GLY A 31 -7.27 7.77 -1.82
CA GLY A 31 -8.16 6.61 -1.90
C GLY A 31 -8.51 6.22 -3.33
N LEU A 32 -8.79 7.20 -4.19
CA LEU A 32 -9.08 6.97 -5.61
C LEU A 32 -7.86 6.45 -6.39
N SER A 33 -6.68 7.02 -6.14
CA SER A 33 -5.44 6.63 -6.84
C SER A 33 -5.03 5.20 -6.52
N GLU A 34 -5.20 4.78 -5.26
CA GLU A 34 -4.73 3.47 -4.79
C GLU A 34 -5.76 2.36 -5.02
N TYR A 35 -7.05 2.65 -4.80
CA TYR A 35 -8.11 1.62 -4.76
C TYR A 35 -9.27 1.88 -5.73
N GLY A 36 -9.26 2.99 -6.48
CA GLY A 36 -10.26 3.27 -7.50
C GLY A 36 -11.70 3.28 -6.95
N ALA A 37 -12.57 2.51 -7.61
CA ALA A 37 -13.98 2.39 -7.25
C ALA A 37 -14.22 1.59 -5.95
N GLU A 38 -13.29 0.71 -5.56
CA GLU A 38 -13.42 -0.12 -4.35
C GLU A 38 -13.31 0.71 -3.08
N ALA A 39 -12.71 1.90 -3.16
CA ALA A 39 -12.65 2.85 -2.07
C ALA A 39 -14.02 3.45 -1.69
N TYR A 40 -15.09 3.21 -2.46
CA TYR A 40 -16.41 3.77 -2.16
C TYR A 40 -17.14 2.96 -1.07
N PRO A 41 -17.75 3.63 -0.06
CA PRO A 41 -17.69 5.06 0.21
C PRO A 41 -16.31 5.47 0.77
N PHE A 42 -15.78 6.63 0.35
CA PHE A 42 -14.42 7.12 0.65
C PHE A 42 -14.22 7.53 2.13
N THR A 43 -14.53 6.62 3.04
CA THR A 43 -14.37 6.77 4.48
C THR A 43 -13.01 6.23 4.92
N ARG A 44 -12.54 6.66 6.09
CA ARG A 44 -11.24 6.19 6.62
C ARG A 44 -11.31 4.71 6.95
N GLU A 45 -12.45 4.25 7.42
CA GLU A 45 -12.74 2.88 7.76
C GLU A 45 -12.63 1.99 6.51
N MET A 46 -13.27 2.36 5.40
CA MET A 46 -13.20 1.60 4.14
C MET A 46 -11.75 1.49 3.63
N ILE A 47 -11.03 2.61 3.57
CA ILE A 47 -9.62 2.63 3.12
C ILE A 47 -8.74 1.77 4.03
N ASN A 48 -8.98 1.78 5.35
CA ASN A 48 -8.24 0.94 6.28
C ASN A 48 -8.54 -0.55 6.10
N GLU A 49 -9.79 -0.92 5.81
CA GLU A 49 -10.13 -2.31 5.51
C GLU A 49 -9.49 -2.79 4.20
N LEU A 50 -9.46 -1.96 3.16
CA LEU A 50 -8.75 -2.28 1.91
C LEU A 50 -7.25 -2.48 2.16
N LYS A 51 -6.62 -1.61 2.95
CA LYS A 51 -5.22 -1.78 3.38
C LYS A 51 -4.98 -3.08 4.14
N LYS A 52 -5.89 -3.46 5.05
CA LYS A 52 -5.79 -4.72 5.79
C LYS A 52 -5.93 -5.92 4.86
N LYS A 53 -6.89 -5.89 3.92
CA LYS A 53 -7.07 -6.95 2.92
C LYS A 53 -5.84 -7.10 2.03
N GLU A 54 -5.30 -5.99 1.55
CA GLU A 54 -4.07 -5.99 0.74
C GLU A 54 -2.88 -6.54 1.54
N LYS A 55 -2.73 -6.13 2.80
CA LYS A 55 -1.68 -6.67 3.68
C LYS A 55 -1.85 -8.17 3.90
N ALA A 56 -3.05 -8.64 4.22
CA ALA A 56 -3.33 -10.06 4.41
C ALA A 56 -3.09 -10.86 3.11
N ALA A 57 -3.42 -10.30 1.95
CA ALA A 57 -3.14 -10.91 0.65
C ALA A 57 -1.65 -10.97 0.35
N LYS A 58 -0.86 -9.96 0.75
CA LYS A 58 0.61 -9.99 0.64
C LYS A 58 1.23 -11.01 1.59
N ASP A 59 0.76 -11.07 2.82
CA ASP A 59 1.28 -11.98 3.84
C ASP A 59 0.96 -13.46 3.52
N ASN A 60 -0.17 -13.73 2.86
CA ASN A 60 -0.60 -15.08 2.48
C ASN A 60 -0.18 -15.51 1.06
N GLN A 61 0.57 -14.69 0.33
CA GLN A 61 1.06 -15.07 -1.00
C GLN A 61 2.07 -16.22 -0.92
N THR A 62 1.87 -17.26 -1.72
CA THR A 62 2.84 -18.35 -1.90
C THR A 62 3.69 -18.10 -3.14
N ILE A 63 4.88 -18.71 -3.20
CA ILE A 63 5.76 -18.62 -4.38
C ILE A 63 5.02 -19.16 -5.60
N HIS A 64 4.22 -20.22 -5.43
CA HIS A 64 3.34 -20.72 -6.47
C HIS A 64 2.30 -19.70 -6.95
N SER A 65 1.66 -18.94 -6.05
CA SER A 65 0.67 -17.92 -6.44
C SER A 65 1.26 -16.77 -7.25
N VAL A 66 2.55 -16.47 -7.06
CA VAL A 66 3.25 -15.36 -7.73
C VAL A 66 3.93 -15.81 -9.03
N LEU A 67 4.55 -16.99 -9.03
CA LEU A 67 5.37 -17.47 -10.14
C LEU A 67 4.68 -18.54 -10.99
N GLY A 68 3.70 -19.24 -10.42
CA GLY A 68 2.93 -20.30 -11.05
C GLY A 68 1.73 -19.76 -11.79
N THR A 69 1.28 -20.52 -12.78
CA THR A 69 -0.03 -20.36 -13.42
C THR A 69 -0.69 -21.72 -13.50
N HIS A 70 -1.99 -21.78 -13.83
CA HIS A 70 -2.71 -23.06 -13.92
C HIS A 70 -2.08 -24.06 -14.91
N THR A 71 -1.28 -23.58 -15.86
CA THR A 71 -0.64 -24.40 -16.89
C THR A 71 0.87 -24.56 -16.72
N ARG A 72 1.50 -23.84 -15.78
CA ARG A 72 2.96 -23.78 -15.65
C ARG A 72 3.40 -23.78 -14.19
N ASP A 73 4.14 -24.84 -13.84
CA ASP A 73 4.70 -25.07 -12.50
C ASP A 73 6.24 -25.13 -12.47
N TYR A 74 6.91 -24.51 -13.45
CA TYR A 74 8.36 -24.47 -13.53
C TYR A 74 8.89 -23.12 -14.02
N LEU A 75 10.12 -22.79 -13.63
CA LEU A 75 10.91 -21.68 -14.13
C LEU A 75 12.02 -22.17 -15.05
N ILE A 76 12.54 -21.29 -15.90
CA ILE A 76 13.69 -21.58 -16.77
C ILE A 76 14.90 -20.83 -16.20
N SER A 77 15.92 -21.57 -15.81
CA SER A 77 17.20 -21.03 -15.34
C SER A 77 17.95 -20.37 -16.50
N ASN A 78 18.96 -19.54 -16.20
CA ASN A 78 19.78 -18.91 -17.26
C ASN A 78 20.51 -19.95 -18.14
N LYS A 79 20.69 -21.17 -17.63
CA LYS A 79 21.32 -22.30 -18.32
C LYS A 79 20.36 -23.04 -19.26
N GLY A 80 19.08 -22.65 -19.28
CA GLY A 80 18.02 -23.32 -20.03
C GLY A 80 17.34 -24.47 -19.27
N ASP A 81 17.81 -24.79 -18.07
CA ASP A 81 17.26 -25.87 -17.25
C ASP A 81 15.87 -25.50 -16.68
N ARG A 82 14.96 -26.48 -16.61
CA ARG A 82 13.65 -26.30 -15.96
C ARG A 82 13.77 -26.59 -14.47
N VAL A 83 13.39 -25.62 -13.65
CA VAL A 83 13.38 -25.71 -12.19
C VAL A 83 11.93 -25.68 -11.71
N PRO A 84 11.42 -26.75 -11.07
CA PRO A 84 10.05 -26.76 -10.59
C PRO A 84 9.86 -25.78 -9.42
N ILE A 85 8.69 -25.16 -9.33
CA ILE A 85 8.40 -24.13 -8.33
C ILE A 85 8.42 -24.71 -6.90
N SER A 86 8.06 -25.99 -6.74
CA SER A 86 8.09 -26.70 -5.45
C SER A 86 9.49 -26.73 -4.82
N GLU A 87 10.55 -26.84 -5.62
CA GLU A 87 11.94 -26.81 -5.12
C GLU A 87 12.31 -25.44 -4.54
N LEU A 88 11.74 -24.36 -5.09
CA LEU A 88 11.98 -22.99 -4.61
C LEU A 88 11.28 -22.73 -3.28
N GLU A 89 10.09 -23.29 -3.07
CA GLU A 89 9.36 -23.19 -1.79
C GLU A 89 10.13 -23.87 -0.66
N VAL A 90 10.72 -25.03 -0.94
CA VAL A 90 11.58 -25.74 0.03
C VAL A 90 12.83 -24.94 0.35
N CYS A 91 13.49 -24.38 -0.67
CA CYS A 91 14.68 -23.55 -0.47
C CYS A 91 14.39 -22.29 0.34
N TRP A 92 13.23 -21.66 0.12
CA TRP A 92 12.78 -20.51 0.91
C TRP A 92 12.56 -20.87 2.38
N PHE A 93 11.86 -21.97 2.67
CA PHE A 93 11.66 -22.42 4.05
C PHE A 93 12.98 -22.74 4.78
N VAL A 94 13.95 -23.31 4.06
CA VAL A 94 15.24 -23.72 4.62
C VAL A 94 16.19 -22.53 4.80
N LEU A 95 16.19 -21.55 3.90
CA LEU A 95 17.13 -20.42 3.92
C LEU A 95 16.61 -19.17 4.65
N CYS A 96 15.28 -18.96 4.68
CA CYS A 96 14.65 -17.81 5.34
C CYS A 96 13.86 -18.19 6.60
N GLY A 97 13.90 -19.46 7.04
CA GLY A 97 13.27 -19.95 8.26
C GLY A 97 14.25 -20.10 9.44
N GLN A 98 14.68 -18.98 10.04
CA GLN A 98 14.97 -18.85 11.48
C GLN A 98 14.51 -17.47 11.96
#